data_AF-A0AAW0NKQ4-F1
#
_entry.id   AF-A0AAW0NKQ4-F1
#
_cell.length_a   1.000
_cell.length_b   1.000
_cell.length_c   1.000
_cell.angle_alpha   90.00
_cell.angle_beta   90.00
_cell.angle_gamma   90.00
#
_symmetry.space_group_name_H-M   'P 1'
#
loop_
_entity.id
_entity.type
_entity.pdbx_description
1 polymer ?
#
loop_
_entity_poly.entity_id
_entity_poly.type
_entity_poly.pdbx_seq_one_letter_code
_entity_poly.pdbx_strand_id
1 'polypeptide(L)' 'MLVQMENPYKEPQKGCILCNVNIDYKNIQLLSQFVSPHTGRIYGRHLTGRQRWQKY' A
#
# COMPACT_ATOMS: atom_id res chain seq x y z
N MET A 1 30.92 22.09 18.79
CA MET A 1 29.44 22.09 18.66
C MET A 1 29.09 20.97 17.71
N LEU A 2 28.39 19.93 18.18
CA LEU A 2 27.93 18.85 17.29
C LEU A 2 26.63 19.29 16.63
N VAL A 3 26.65 19.48 15.32
CA VAL A 3 25.44 19.77 14.54
C VAL A 3 24.69 18.44 14.37
N GLN A 4 23.48 18.35 14.92
CA GLN A 4 22.60 17.21 14.63
C GLN A 4 22.00 17.44 13.24
N MET A 5 22.60 16.82 12.22
CA MET A 5 22.01 16.73 10.88
C MET A 5 21.25 15.41 10.73
N GLU A 6 20.07 15.47 10.12
CA GLU A 6 19.39 14.26 9.66
C GLU A 6 20.27 13.53 8.62
N ASN A 7 20.26 12.19 8.65
CA ASN A 7 21.10 11.39 7.78
C ASN A 7 20.75 11.64 6.30
N PRO A 8 21.65 12.24 5.49
CA PRO A 8 21.39 12.56 4.09
C PRO A 8 21.31 11.32 3.19
N TYR A 9 21.74 10.14 3.67
CA TYR A 9 21.68 8.86 2.95
C TYR A 9 20.46 8.00 3.34
N LYS A 10 19.51 8.56 4.09
CA LYS A 10 18.31 7.82 4.48
C LYS A 10 17.44 7.56 3.25
N GLU A 11 17.23 6.28 2.94
CA GLU A 11 16.34 5.89 1.85
C GLU A 11 14.92 6.41 2.10
N PRO A 12 14.22 6.87 1.05
CA PRO A 12 12.83 7.25 1.17
C PRO A 12 12.01 6.04 1.61
N GLN A 13 11.09 6.28 2.54
CA GLN A 13 10.16 5.26 3.01
C GLN A 13 9.39 4.69 1.81
N LYS A 14 9.44 3.36 1.64
CA LYS A 14 8.76 2.66 0.55
C LYS A 14 7.26 2.95 0.63
N GLY A 15 6.77 3.82 -0.23
CA GLY A 15 5.37 4.19 -0.30
C GLY A 15 4.51 3.00 -0.69
N CYS A 16 3.29 2.94 -0.16
CA CYS A 16 2.29 2.01 -0.66
C CYS A 16 1.48 2.66 -1.79
N ILE A 17 1.18 1.91 -2.85
CA ILE A 17 0.44 2.39 -4.04
C ILE A 17 -0.93 3.00 -3.67
N LEU A 18 -1.48 2.54 -2.55
CA LEU A 18 -2.78 2.92 -2.03
C LEU A 18 -2.73 3.94 -0.88
N CYS A 19 -1.55 4.38 -0.46
CA CYS A 19 -1.40 5.24 0.73
C CYS A 19 -1.94 6.66 0.53
N ASN A 20 -2.09 7.09 -0.72
CA ASN A 20 -2.53 8.43 -1.09
C ASN A 20 -3.75 8.41 -2.03
N VAL A 21 -4.47 7.28 -2.05
CA VAL A 21 -5.65 7.07 -2.91
C VAL A 21 -6.83 6.76 -2.00
N ASN A 22 -7.92 7.51 -2.16
CA ASN A 22 -9.18 7.18 -1.50
C ASN A 22 -9.78 5.94 -2.15
N ILE A 23 -9.92 4.86 -1.38
CA ILE A 23 -10.44 3.59 -1.87
C ILE A 23 -11.91 3.50 -1.49
N ASP A 24 -12.76 3.82 -2.45
CA ASP A 24 -14.19 3.60 -2.32
C ASP A 24 -14.57 2.17 -2.70
N TYR A 25 -15.48 1.57 -1.93
CA TYR A 25 -16.13 0.30 -2.27
C TYR A 25 -16.87 0.35 -3.61
N LYS A 26 -17.22 1.55 -4.08
CA LYS A 26 -17.87 1.80 -5.37
C LYS A 26 -16.92 1.60 -6.55
N ASN A 27 -15.60 1.65 -6.33
CA ASN A 27 -14.61 1.50 -7.39
C ASN A 27 -14.29 0.02 -7.64
N ILE A 28 -15.24 -0.67 -8.29
CA ILE A 28 -15.12 -2.11 -8.61
C ILE A 28 -13.91 -2.39 -9.51
N GLN A 29 -13.53 -1.46 -10.39
CA GLN A 29 -12.37 -1.61 -11.28
C GLN A 29 -11.05 -1.69 -10.50
N LEU A 30 -10.89 -0.86 -9.47
CA LEU A 30 -9.72 -0.90 -8.60
C LEU A 30 -9.69 -2.18 -7.76
N LEU A 31 -10.83 -2.55 -7.17
CA LEU A 31 -10.94 -3.68 -6.26
C LEU A 31 -10.74 -5.03 -6.96
N SER A 32 -11.20 -5.16 -8.21
CA SER A 32 -11.03 -6.37 -9.01
C SER A 32 -9.56 -6.76 -9.21
N GLN A 33 -8.63 -5.80 -9.17
CA GLN A 33 -7.19 -6.06 -9.28
C GLN A 33 -6.64 -6.81 -8.05
N PHE A 34 -7.38 -6.81 -6.94
CA PHE A 34 -6.94 -7.41 -5.66
C PHE A 34 -7.70 -8.67 -5.31
N VAL A 35 -8.55 -9.16 -6.21
CA VAL A 35 -9.39 -10.34 -6.02
C VAL A 35 -9.10 -11.36 -7.11
N SER A 36 -9.05 -12.63 -6.73
CA SER A 36 -8.92 -13.73 -7.67
C SER A 36 -10.19 -13.87 -8.53
N PRO A 37 -10.08 -13.88 -9.87
CA PRO A 37 -11.25 -13.99 -10.75
C PRO A 37 -11.95 -15.35 -10.66
N HIS A 38 -11.21 -16.40 -10.28
CA HIS A 38 -11.74 -17.77 -10.24
C HIS A 38 -12.35 -18.16 -8.88
N THR A 39 -11.90 -17.50 -7.79
CA THR A 39 -12.30 -17.89 -6.42
C THR A 39 -12.89 -16.76 -5.60
N GLY A 40 -12.82 -15.51 -6.06
CA GLY A 40 -13.26 -14.35 -5.29
C GLY A 40 -12.39 -14.06 -4.06
N ARG A 41 -11.25 -14.74 -3.89
CA ARG A 41 -10.36 -14.56 -2.74
C ARG A 41 -9.52 -13.30 -2.90
N ILE A 42 -9.44 -12.50 -1.84
CA ILE A 42 -8.60 -11.31 -1.78
C ILE A 42 -7.13 -11.74 -1.67
N TYR A 43 -6.26 -11.18 -2.52
CA TYR A 43 -4.83 -11.45 -2.48
C TYR A 43 -4.20 -10.90 -1.20
N GLY A 44 -3.55 -11.78 -0.43
CA GLY A 44 -2.86 -11.43 0.81
C GLY A 44 -1.63 -10.54 0.60
N ARG A 45 -1.09 -10.00 1.69
CA ARG A 45 0.04 -9.05 1.73
C ARG A 45 1.29 -9.52 0.98
N HIS A 46 1.55 -10.83 0.98
CA HIS A 46 2.70 -11.43 0.29
C HIS A 46 2.60 -11.29 -1.25
N LEU A 47 1.39 -11.29 -1.81
CA LEU A 47 1.15 -11.13 -3.24
C LEU A 47 0.95 -9.67 -3.64
N THR A 48 0.25 -8.89 -2.81
CA THR A 48 -0.08 -7.48 -3.10
C THR A 48 1.01 -6.49 -2.71
N GLY A 49 2.09 -6.96 -2.06
CA GLY A 49 3.27 -6.17 -1.67
C GLY A 49 2.98 -5.00 -0.72
N ARG A 50 1.74 -4.82 -0.25
CA ARG A 50 1.28 -3.59 0.39
C ARG A 50 1.19 -3.72 1.90
N GLN A 51 1.79 -2.76 2.58
CA GLN A 51 1.65 -2.63 4.02
C GLN A 51 0.24 -2.16 4.34
N ARG A 52 -0.42 -2.90 5.24
CA ARG A 52 -1.69 -2.59 5.91
C ARG A 52 -2.76 -2.04 4.95
N TRP A 53 -3.68 -2.91 4.54
CA TRP A 53 -5.06 -2.45 4.31
C TRP A 53 -5.45 -1.69 5.58
N GLN A 54 -5.55 -0.37 5.49
CA GLN A 54 -6.22 0.38 6.54
C GLN A 54 -7.64 -0.17 6.50
N LYS A 55 -7.94 -1.07 7.43
CA LYS A 55 -9.32 -1.34 7.80
C LYS A 55 -9.78 -0.01 8.41
N TYR A 56 -10.38 0.82 7.58
CA TYR A 56 -11.60 1.60 7.78
C TYR A 56 -11.79 2.50 6.56
#